data_AF-A0A803RB02-F1
#
_entry.id   AF-A0A803RB02-F1
#
_cell.length_a   1.000
_cell.length_b   1.000
_cell.length_c   1.000
_cell.angle_alpha   90.00
_cell.angle_beta   90.00
_cell.angle_gamma   90.00
#
_symmetry.space_group_name_H-M   'P 1'
#
loop_
_entity.id
_entity.type
_entity.pdbx_description
1 polymer ?
#
loop_
_entity_poly.entity_id
_entity_poly.type
_entity_poly.pdbx_seq_one_letter_code
_entity_poly.pdbx_strand_id
1 'polypeptide(L)'
;MAHSDKATTVSPTYSKEIAGNPAIAPNLYKFHGILNGIDPDIWDPYNDKFLPLSYTSENVVEGKRAAKHALQEKLGLETADLPIVVLLGSAPDPRIHNDFVNLANHLHSTHARRARLCLTYDEPLSHLIYAGADFILVPSIFEPCGLTQLTAIDMVQLLLFEKLEDFTILYSMLTMTKREHKHRV
;
A
#
# COMPACT_ATOMS: atom_id res chain seq x y z
N MET A 1 9.66 20.67 22.06
CA MET A 1 10.76 21.47 21.47
C MET A 1 11.76 22.03 22.49
N ALA A 2 11.33 22.34 23.74
CA ALA A 2 12.19 22.95 24.75
C ALA A 2 13.45 22.16 25.14
N HIS A 3 13.44 20.82 25.00
CA HIS A 3 14.53 19.93 25.42
C HIS A 3 15.28 19.25 24.26
N SER A 4 15.02 19.64 23.01
CA SER A 4 15.70 19.06 21.84
C SER A 4 16.59 20.11 21.18
N ASP A 5 17.81 19.71 20.83
CA ASP A 5 18.78 20.56 20.12
C ASP A 5 18.52 20.61 18.61
N LYS A 6 18.05 19.48 18.07
CA LYS A 6 17.70 19.28 16.66
C LYS A 6 16.41 18.49 16.55
N ALA A 7 15.58 18.83 15.56
CA ALA A 7 14.41 18.07 15.14
C ALA A 7 14.54 17.73 13.66
N THR A 8 14.09 16.54 13.28
CA THR A 8 14.11 16.08 11.89
C THR A 8 12.69 15.88 11.38
N THR A 9 12.47 16.17 10.11
CA THR A 9 11.23 15.83 9.38
C THR A 9 11.55 14.85 8.26
N VAL A 10 10.54 14.13 7.79
CA VAL A 10 10.66 13.07 6.76
C VAL A 10 10.89 13.60 5.34
N SER A 11 10.86 14.91 5.15
CA SER A 11 11.27 15.57 3.91
C SER A 11 11.56 17.06 4.14
N PRO A 12 12.40 17.68 3.28
CA PRO A 12 12.60 19.14 3.27
C PRO A 12 11.31 19.92 3.00
N THR A 13 10.43 19.40 2.16
CA THR A 13 9.14 20.04 1.83
C THR A 13 8.22 20.03 3.04
N TYR A 14 8.08 18.89 3.72
CA TYR A 14 7.26 18.81 4.93
C TYR A 14 7.79 19.73 6.04
N SER A 15 9.12 19.88 6.16
CA SER A 15 9.72 20.86 7.07
C SER A 15 9.24 22.30 6.81
N LYS A 16 9.02 22.66 5.54
CA LYS A 16 8.52 23.99 5.16
C LYS A 16 7.01 24.11 5.39
N GLU A 17 6.25 23.06 5.11
CA GLU A 17 4.79 23.05 5.32
C GLU A 17 4.40 23.30 6.77
N ILE A 18 5.14 22.71 7.72
CA ILE A 18 4.87 22.87 9.15
C ILE A 18 5.46 24.14 9.76
N ALA A 19 6.22 24.92 8.99
CA ALA A 19 6.96 26.09 9.48
C ALA A 19 6.04 27.18 10.06
N GLY A 20 4.79 27.27 9.58
CA GLY A 20 3.79 28.22 10.07
C GLY A 20 3.10 27.80 11.36
N ASN A 21 3.32 26.58 11.86
CA ASN A 21 2.65 26.11 13.08
C ASN A 21 3.19 26.87 14.31
N PRO A 22 2.32 27.47 15.15
CA PRO A 22 2.75 28.27 16.31
C PRO A 22 3.66 27.53 17.31
N ALA A 23 3.53 26.21 17.43
CA ALA A 23 4.38 25.39 18.30
C ALA A 23 5.78 25.13 17.70
N ILE A 24 5.92 25.31 16.38
CA ILE A 24 7.12 24.99 15.60
C ILE A 24 7.88 26.27 15.22
N ALA A 25 7.17 27.31 14.77
CA ALA A 25 7.76 28.54 14.24
C ALA A 25 8.85 29.17 15.14
N PRO A 26 8.69 29.24 16.49
CA PRO A 26 9.74 29.79 17.36
C PRO A 26 11.02 28.96 17.40
N ASN A 27 10.96 27.69 16.98
CA ASN A 27 12.07 26.73 17.01
C ASN A 27 12.45 26.24 15.60
N LEU A 28 11.99 26.91 14.52
CA LEU A 28 12.15 26.42 13.15
C LEU A 28 13.62 26.17 12.76
N TYR A 29 14.55 26.97 13.29
CA TYR A 29 16.00 26.81 13.08
C TYR A 29 16.56 25.45 13.55
N LYS A 30 15.81 24.72 14.41
CA LYS A 30 16.18 23.37 14.85
C LYS A 30 15.71 22.28 13.88
N PHE A 31 14.78 22.58 12.98
CA PHE A 31 14.18 21.60 12.07
C PHE A 31 15.02 21.39 10.81
N HIS A 32 15.27 20.13 10.48
CA HIS A 32 15.99 19.71 9.28
C HIS A 32 15.18 18.63 8.57
N GLY A 33 14.87 18.83 7.30
CA GLY A 33 14.23 17.78 6.51
C GLY A 33 15.25 16.77 6.01
N ILE A 34 15.05 15.50 6.37
CA ILE A 34 15.82 14.37 5.87
C ILE A 34 14.85 13.54 5.06
N LEU A 35 15.18 13.31 3.79
CA LEU A 35 14.35 12.46 2.93
C LEU A 35 14.37 11.04 3.48
N ASN A 36 13.20 10.44 3.64
CA ASN A 36 13.11 9.02 3.96
C ASN A 36 13.67 8.19 2.81
N GLY A 37 14.29 7.06 3.17
CA GLY A 37 14.76 6.04 2.23
C GLY A 37 14.23 4.68 2.63
N ILE A 38 14.26 3.76 1.67
CA ILE A 38 14.05 2.32 1.91
C ILE A 38 15.39 1.61 1.95
N ASP A 39 15.41 0.42 2.54
CA ASP A 39 16.55 -0.48 2.46
C ASP A 39 16.44 -1.28 1.14
N PRO A 40 17.32 -1.02 0.15
CA PRO A 40 17.26 -1.70 -1.13
C PRO A 40 17.61 -3.18 -1.01
N ASP A 41 18.35 -3.61 0.02
CA ASP A 41 18.67 -5.02 0.23
C ASP A 41 17.44 -5.83 0.65
N ILE A 42 16.44 -5.14 1.23
CA ILE A 42 15.13 -5.73 1.53
C ILE A 42 14.27 -5.71 0.26
N TRP A 43 14.17 -4.55 -0.41
CA TRP A 43 13.25 -4.35 -1.52
C TRP A 43 13.92 -4.47 -2.90
N ASP A 44 14.60 -5.59 -3.15
CA ASP A 44 15.28 -5.85 -4.42
C ASP A 44 14.73 -7.12 -5.09
N PRO A 45 13.96 -7.01 -6.20
CA PRO A 45 13.38 -8.18 -6.86
C PRO A 45 14.41 -9.17 -7.43
N TYR A 46 15.68 -8.77 -7.54
CA TYR A 46 16.75 -9.68 -7.94
C TYR A 46 17.19 -10.60 -6.80
N ASN A 47 17.35 -10.07 -5.59
CA ASN A 47 17.82 -10.82 -4.41
C ASN A 47 16.71 -11.18 -3.39
N ASP A 48 15.45 -10.86 -3.68
CA ASP A 48 14.33 -11.08 -2.78
C ASP A 48 13.98 -12.58 -2.65
N LYS A 49 14.31 -13.14 -1.47
CA LYS A 49 14.06 -14.53 -1.09
C LYS A 49 12.58 -14.91 -0.99
N PHE A 50 11.67 -13.94 -0.93
CA PHE A 50 10.23 -14.16 -0.84
C PHE A 50 9.57 -14.29 -2.21
N LEU A 51 10.27 -13.92 -3.29
CA LEU A 51 9.76 -14.08 -4.63
C LEU A 51 9.96 -15.52 -5.14
N PRO A 52 8.97 -16.10 -5.83
CA PRO A 52 9.10 -17.43 -6.42
C PRO A 52 10.07 -17.45 -7.60
N LEU A 53 10.26 -16.29 -8.24
CA LEU A 53 11.17 -16.08 -9.34
C LEU A 53 11.74 -14.66 -9.22
N SER A 54 13.02 -14.56 -8.91
CA SER A 54 13.75 -13.29 -8.97
C SER A 54 13.69 -12.70 -10.37
N TYR A 55 13.66 -11.37 -10.46
CA TYR A 55 13.60 -10.70 -11.75
C TYR A 55 14.44 -9.43 -11.85
N THR A 56 14.86 -9.14 -13.07
CA THR A 56 15.51 -7.91 -13.51
C THR A 56 14.66 -7.28 -14.62
N SER A 57 15.16 -6.20 -15.24
CA SER A 57 14.54 -5.60 -16.42
C SER A 57 14.40 -6.56 -17.61
N GLU A 58 15.16 -7.67 -17.64
CA GLU A 58 15.18 -8.61 -18.76
C GLU A 58 14.06 -9.66 -18.72
N ASN A 59 13.58 -10.00 -17.52
CA ASN A 59 12.56 -11.03 -17.29
C ASN A 59 11.42 -10.56 -16.36
N VAL A 60 11.23 -9.24 -16.24
CA VAL A 60 10.24 -8.64 -15.34
C VAL A 60 8.82 -9.18 -15.56
N VAL A 61 8.45 -9.48 -16.81
CA VAL A 61 7.12 -10.00 -17.14
C VAL A 61 6.93 -11.40 -16.54
N GLU A 62 7.94 -12.27 -16.63
CA GLU A 62 7.94 -13.61 -16.06
C GLU A 62 7.95 -13.56 -14.54
N GLY A 63 8.81 -12.73 -13.96
CA GLY A 63 8.91 -12.54 -12.51
C GLY A 63 7.61 -12.06 -11.89
N LYS A 64 7.03 -10.97 -12.42
CA LYS A 64 5.75 -10.44 -11.94
C LYS A 64 4.60 -11.42 -12.12
N ARG A 65 4.57 -12.19 -13.21
CA ARG A 65 3.56 -13.25 -13.42
C ARG A 65 3.68 -14.37 -12.40
N ALA A 66 4.90 -14.79 -12.07
CA ALA A 66 5.15 -15.78 -11.03
C ALA A 66 4.75 -15.25 -9.64
N ALA A 67 5.08 -14.00 -9.33
CA ALA A 67 4.66 -13.33 -8.10
C ALA A 67 3.13 -13.22 -7.99
N LYS A 68 2.45 -12.85 -9.09
CA LYS A 68 0.98 -12.79 -9.19
C LYS A 68 0.34 -14.13 -8.88
N HIS A 69 0.86 -15.22 -9.47
CA HIS A 69 0.37 -16.57 -9.20
C HIS A 69 0.56 -16.96 -7.73
N ALA A 70 1.76 -16.72 -7.17
CA ALA A 70 2.05 -17.00 -5.77
C ALA A 70 1.18 -16.17 -4.81
N LEU A 71 0.88 -14.91 -5.17
CA LEU A 71 -0.04 -14.05 -4.42
C LEU A 71 -1.46 -14.61 -4.43
N GLN A 72 -1.97 -15.05 -5.58
CA GLN A 72 -3.29 -15.69 -5.69
C GLN A 72 -3.38 -16.94 -4.83
N GLU A 73 -2.37 -17.82 -4.92
CA GLU A 73 -2.30 -19.05 -4.13
C GLU A 73 -2.27 -18.74 -2.62
N LYS A 74 -1.38 -17.83 -2.19
CA LYS A 74 -1.22 -17.46 -0.78
C LYS A 74 -2.49 -16.84 -0.18
N LEU A 75 -3.27 -16.11 -0.98
CA LEU A 75 -4.52 -15.50 -0.54
C LEU A 75 -5.76 -16.38 -0.76
N GLY A 76 -5.61 -17.55 -1.38
CA GLY A 76 -6.72 -18.44 -1.74
C GLY A 76 -7.63 -17.87 -2.82
N LEU A 77 -7.12 -16.94 -3.63
CA LEU A 77 -7.83 -16.36 -4.76
C LEU A 77 -7.86 -17.33 -5.94
N GLU A 78 -8.78 -17.10 -6.85
CA GLU A 78 -8.86 -17.81 -8.11
C GLU A 78 -7.62 -17.54 -8.96
N THR A 79 -6.92 -18.60 -9.34
CA THR A 79 -5.81 -18.55 -10.29
C THR A 79 -6.37 -18.27 -11.69
N ALA A 80 -6.45 -17.00 -12.03
CA ALA A 80 -6.90 -16.52 -13.32
C ALA A 80 -6.04 -15.34 -13.77
N ASP A 81 -5.96 -15.14 -15.09
CA ASP A 81 -5.31 -13.98 -15.68
C ASP A 81 -6.22 -12.74 -15.63
N LEU A 82 -6.69 -12.40 -14.43
CA LEU A 82 -7.50 -11.23 -14.14
C LEU A 82 -6.66 -10.21 -13.36
N PRO A 83 -6.92 -8.90 -13.51
CA PRO A 83 -6.21 -7.89 -12.74
C PRO A 83 -6.40 -8.06 -11.22
N ILE A 84 -5.31 -7.96 -10.47
CA ILE A 84 -5.32 -7.87 -9.01
C ILE A 84 -5.11 -6.42 -8.60
N VAL A 85 -6.14 -5.86 -7.98
CA VAL A 85 -6.10 -4.53 -7.38
C VAL A 85 -5.96 -4.69 -5.87
N VAL A 86 -4.91 -4.11 -5.30
CA VAL A 86 -4.68 -4.12 -3.86
C VAL A 86 -4.95 -2.74 -3.28
N LEU A 87 -5.73 -2.70 -2.20
CA LEU A 87 -5.91 -1.52 -1.40
C LEU A 87 -5.00 -1.61 -0.17
N LEU A 88 -4.05 -0.69 -0.03
CA LEU A 88 -3.13 -0.65 1.10
C LEU A 88 -3.42 0.55 2.00
N GLY A 89 -3.56 0.30 3.30
CA GLY A 89 -3.79 1.34 4.29
C GLY A 89 -3.88 0.78 5.70
N SER A 90 -3.97 1.68 6.67
CA SER A 90 -4.21 1.34 8.07
C SER A 90 -5.42 2.10 8.61
N ALA A 91 -6.12 1.51 9.56
CA ALA A 91 -7.25 2.13 10.26
C ALA A 91 -6.99 2.05 11.76
N PRO A 92 -6.43 3.12 12.37
CA PRO A 92 -6.03 3.10 13.78
C PRO A 92 -7.22 3.21 14.75
N ASP A 93 -8.42 3.59 14.28
CA ASP A 93 -9.61 3.65 15.12
C ASP A 93 -10.12 2.22 15.43
N PRO A 94 -10.23 1.83 16.72
CA PRO A 94 -10.67 0.50 17.11
C PRO A 94 -12.08 0.12 16.62
N ARG A 95 -12.98 1.10 16.45
CA ARG A 95 -14.33 0.87 15.93
C ARG A 95 -14.27 0.47 14.47
N ILE A 96 -13.50 1.21 13.68
CA ILE A 96 -13.26 0.93 12.26
C ILE A 96 -12.56 -0.44 12.11
N HIS A 97 -11.64 -0.78 13.01
CA HIS A 97 -11.00 -2.09 13.01
C HIS A 97 -12.02 -3.23 13.15
N ASN A 98 -12.95 -3.12 14.11
CA ASN A 98 -14.02 -4.12 14.27
C ASN A 98 -14.93 -4.22 13.03
N ASP A 99 -15.24 -3.09 12.40
CA ASP A 99 -16.02 -3.07 11.15
C ASP A 99 -15.27 -3.82 10.03
N PHE A 100 -13.95 -3.64 9.93
CA PHE A 100 -13.13 -4.38 8.98
C PHE A 100 -13.04 -5.87 9.29
N VAL A 101 -13.00 -6.27 10.55
CA VAL A 101 -13.06 -7.70 10.94
C VAL A 101 -14.37 -8.32 10.46
N ASN A 102 -15.50 -7.65 10.70
CA ASN A 102 -16.81 -8.11 10.23
C ASN A 102 -16.88 -8.19 8.70
N LEU A 103 -16.35 -7.18 8.02
CA LEU A 103 -16.26 -7.16 6.56
C LEU A 103 -15.37 -8.29 6.02
N ALA A 104 -14.22 -8.55 6.65
CA ALA A 104 -13.32 -9.64 6.28
C ALA A 104 -14.06 -10.98 6.36
N ASN A 105 -14.73 -11.25 7.47
CA ASN A 105 -15.50 -12.48 7.67
C ASN A 105 -16.58 -12.65 6.59
N HIS A 106 -17.32 -11.57 6.28
CA HIS A 106 -18.35 -11.60 5.24
C HIS A 106 -17.76 -11.83 3.84
N LEU A 107 -16.67 -11.15 3.49
CA LEU A 107 -15.99 -11.32 2.20
C LEU A 107 -15.42 -12.72 2.06
N HIS A 108 -14.79 -13.25 3.11
CA HIS A 108 -14.24 -14.60 3.09
C HIS A 108 -15.35 -15.66 2.98
N SER A 109 -16.54 -15.45 3.57
CA SER A 109 -17.64 -16.41 3.44
C SER A 109 -18.35 -16.36 2.10
N THR A 110 -18.42 -15.19 1.45
CA THR A 110 -19.24 -14.97 0.24
C THR A 110 -18.44 -14.87 -1.06
N HIS A 111 -17.18 -14.45 -0.98
CA HIS A 111 -16.32 -14.12 -2.11
C HIS A 111 -14.86 -14.56 -1.89
N ALA A 112 -14.60 -15.61 -1.10
CA ALA A 112 -13.24 -16.06 -0.75
C ALA A 112 -12.27 -16.19 -1.93
N ARG A 113 -12.75 -16.65 -3.09
CA ARG A 113 -11.93 -16.83 -4.29
C ARG A 113 -11.70 -15.54 -5.09
N ARG A 114 -12.39 -14.45 -4.78
CA ARG A 114 -12.34 -13.18 -5.55
C ARG A 114 -11.83 -12.01 -4.75
N ALA A 115 -12.00 -12.02 -3.43
CA ALA A 115 -11.61 -10.93 -2.56
C ALA A 115 -11.05 -11.44 -1.24
N ARG A 116 -9.95 -10.82 -0.80
CA ARG A 116 -9.30 -11.11 0.47
C ARG A 116 -8.99 -9.80 1.19
N LEU A 117 -9.45 -9.71 2.44
CA LEU A 117 -9.07 -8.64 3.36
C LEU A 117 -8.09 -9.19 4.40
N CYS A 118 -6.92 -8.55 4.52
CA CYS A 118 -5.86 -8.90 5.47
C CYS A 118 -5.66 -7.74 6.45
N LEU A 119 -5.76 -8.00 7.76
CA LEU A 119 -5.73 -6.97 8.81
C LEU A 119 -4.44 -6.98 9.64
N THR A 120 -3.50 -7.85 9.27
CA THR A 120 -2.22 -8.07 9.94
C THR A 120 -1.11 -7.94 8.92
N TYR A 121 0.04 -7.43 9.36
CA TYR A 121 1.24 -7.41 8.54
C TYR A 121 1.87 -8.80 8.44
N ASP A 122 2.24 -9.19 7.23
CA ASP A 122 3.03 -10.38 6.92
C ASP A 122 4.09 -9.97 5.89
N GLU A 123 5.36 -10.01 6.28
CA GLU A 123 6.49 -9.56 5.47
C GLU A 123 6.54 -10.30 4.13
N PRO A 124 6.65 -11.63 4.06
CA PRO A 124 6.65 -12.34 2.77
C PRO A 124 5.44 -12.03 1.87
N LEU A 125 4.24 -11.83 2.45
CA LEU A 125 3.07 -11.43 1.67
C LEU A 125 3.22 -10.01 1.11
N SER A 126 3.84 -9.09 1.86
CA SER A 126 4.05 -7.72 1.39
C SER A 126 4.93 -7.68 0.12
N HIS A 127 5.98 -8.48 0.05
CA HIS A 127 6.81 -8.63 -1.15
C HIS A 127 6.02 -9.17 -2.34
N LEU A 128 5.20 -10.21 -2.13
CA LEU A 128 4.30 -10.73 -3.16
C LEU A 128 3.24 -9.72 -3.61
N ILE A 129 2.74 -8.88 -2.71
CA ILE A 129 1.81 -7.79 -3.05
C ILE A 129 2.50 -6.78 -3.97
N TYR A 130 3.68 -6.30 -3.60
CA TYR A 130 4.40 -5.32 -4.42
C TYR A 130 4.85 -5.87 -5.77
N ALA A 131 5.26 -7.14 -5.85
CA ALA A 131 5.69 -7.75 -7.11
C ALA A 131 4.53 -8.28 -7.97
N GLY A 132 3.45 -8.76 -7.36
CA GLY A 132 2.40 -9.53 -8.04
C GLY A 132 1.08 -8.78 -8.29
N ALA A 133 0.86 -7.61 -7.67
CA ALA A 133 -0.33 -6.81 -7.93
C ALA A 133 -0.23 -6.08 -9.28
N ASP A 134 -1.36 -5.92 -9.97
CA ASP A 134 -1.40 -5.09 -11.18
C ASP A 134 -1.49 -3.60 -10.82
N PHE A 135 -2.29 -3.28 -9.81
CA PHE A 135 -2.42 -1.92 -9.28
C PHE A 135 -2.45 -1.95 -7.75
N ILE A 136 -1.73 -1.01 -7.13
CA ILE A 136 -1.85 -0.74 -5.70
C ILE A 136 -2.47 0.65 -5.53
N LEU A 137 -3.59 0.68 -4.82
CA LEU A 137 -4.30 1.89 -4.41
C LEU A 137 -3.88 2.24 -2.98
N VAL A 138 -3.43 3.46 -2.76
CA VAL A 138 -3.08 3.96 -1.43
C VAL A 138 -3.93 5.18 -1.11
N PRO A 139 -5.14 4.98 -0.55
CA PRO A 139 -5.97 6.07 -0.10
C PRO A 139 -5.34 6.74 1.12
N SER A 140 -4.97 8.02 1.01
CA SER A 140 -4.41 8.74 2.15
C SER A 140 -4.92 10.17 2.24
N ILE A 141 -5.29 10.59 3.45
CA ILE A 141 -5.68 11.98 3.77
C ILE A 141 -4.41 12.84 3.95
N PHE A 142 -3.32 12.23 4.41
CA PHE A 142 -2.08 12.93 4.74
C PHE A 142 -0.89 11.95 4.69
N GLU A 143 0.05 12.16 3.76
CA GLU A 143 1.28 11.37 3.65
C GLU A 143 2.45 12.31 3.31
N PRO A 144 3.34 12.63 4.26
CA PRO A 144 4.49 13.50 4.02
C PRO A 144 5.69 12.77 3.37
N CYS A 145 5.61 11.46 3.14
CA CYS A 145 6.63 10.59 2.53
C CYS A 145 5.98 9.20 2.30
N GLY A 146 6.08 8.50 1.18
CA GLY A 146 7.22 8.33 0.25
C GLY A 146 7.75 6.89 0.22
N LEU A 147 7.67 6.14 1.34
CA LEU A 147 8.26 4.80 1.45
C LEU A 147 7.57 3.77 0.55
N THR A 148 6.23 3.80 0.50
CA THR A 148 5.44 2.96 -0.40
C THR A 148 5.78 3.26 -1.87
N GLN A 149 5.94 4.54 -2.21
CA GLN A 149 6.37 4.99 -3.54
C GLN A 149 7.75 4.44 -3.90
N LEU A 150 8.73 4.58 -3.00
CA LEU A 150 10.10 4.10 -3.22
C LEU A 150 10.12 2.57 -3.37
N THR A 151 9.40 1.86 -2.49
CA THR A 151 9.29 0.40 -2.54
C THR A 151 8.71 -0.08 -3.87
N ALA A 152 7.67 0.59 -4.36
CA ALA A 152 7.06 0.25 -5.63
C ALA A 152 7.97 0.53 -6.83
N ILE A 153 8.79 1.58 -6.79
CA ILE A 153 9.75 1.85 -7.88
C ILE A 153 10.73 0.69 -7.98
N ASP A 154 11.32 0.25 -6.87
CA ASP A 154 12.30 -0.84 -6.87
C ASP A 154 11.67 -2.18 -7.26
N MET A 155 10.42 -2.43 -6.86
CA MET A 155 9.66 -3.63 -7.24
C MET A 155 9.04 -3.57 -8.65
N VAL A 156 9.24 -2.46 -9.39
CA VAL A 156 8.63 -2.23 -10.72
C VAL A 156 7.09 -2.31 -10.66
N GLN A 157 6.50 -1.60 -9.71
CA GLN A 157 5.09 -1.62 -9.38
C GLN A 157 4.40 -0.29 -9.69
N LEU A 158 3.20 -0.38 -10.27
CA LEU A 158 2.35 0.78 -10.51
C LEU A 158 1.51 1.08 -9.27
N LEU A 159 1.66 2.31 -8.77
CA LEU A 159 0.87 2.86 -7.68
C LEU A 159 -0.09 3.94 -8.20
N LEU A 160 -1.34 3.86 -7.75
CA LEU A 160 -2.31 4.93 -7.89
C LEU A 160 -2.54 5.55 -6.51
N PHE A 161 -2.18 6.82 -6.41
CA PHE A 161 -2.39 7.61 -5.21
C PHE A 161 -3.57 8.54 -5.42
N GLU A 162 -4.50 8.50 -4.49
CA GLU A 162 -5.61 9.44 -4.43
C GLU A 162 -5.61 10.07 -3.03
N LYS A 163 -5.54 11.41 -2.98
CA LYS A 163 -5.90 12.14 -1.77
C LYS A 163 -7.40 11.94 -1.58
N LEU A 164 -7.78 11.01 -0.71
CA LEU A 164 -9.18 10.87 -0.35
C LEU A 164 -9.54 12.03 0.55
N GLU A 165 -10.18 13.05 -0.02
CA GLU A 165 -10.90 14.06 0.77
C GLU A 165 -12.23 13.48 1.31
N ASP A 166 -12.73 12.38 0.72
CA ASP A 166 -13.96 11.69 1.14
C ASP A 166 -13.87 10.14 1.06
N PHE A 167 -14.12 9.45 2.17
CA PHE A 167 -14.13 7.98 2.29
C PHE A 167 -15.23 7.29 1.44
N THR A 168 -16.21 8.07 0.95
CA THR A 168 -17.39 7.60 0.19
C THR A 168 -17.04 6.99 -1.17
N ILE A 169 -15.98 7.48 -1.83
CA ILE A 169 -15.57 7.03 -3.17
C ILE A 169 -15.08 5.57 -3.13
N LEU A 170 -14.33 5.21 -2.09
CA LEU A 170 -13.78 3.86 -1.93
C LEU A 170 -14.87 2.81 -1.66
N TYR A 171 -15.86 3.16 -0.84
CA TYR A 171 -17.05 2.32 -0.60
C TYR A 171 -17.89 2.16 -1.87
N SER A 172 -17.93 3.19 -2.72
CA SER A 172 -18.62 3.17 -4.01
C SER A 172 -17.92 2.26 -5.01
N MET A 173 -16.58 2.29 -5.10
CA MET A 173 -15.80 1.39 -5.97
C MET A 173 -15.94 -0.08 -5.56
N LEU A 174 -15.89 -0.39 -4.26
CA LEU A 174 -16.09 -1.75 -3.73
C LEU A 174 -17.52 -2.27 -3.95
N THR A 175 -18.50 -1.39 -4.13
CA THR A 175 -19.90 -1.76 -4.40
C THR A 175 -20.26 -1.74 -5.89
N MET A 176 -19.51 -1.04 -6.74
CA MET A 176 -19.72 -1.05 -8.20
C MET A 176 -19.46 -2.42 -8.83
N THR A 177 -18.53 -3.22 -8.29
CA THR A 177 -18.32 -4.62 -8.69
C THR A 177 -19.54 -5.52 -8.44
N LYS A 178 -20.52 -5.11 -7.61
CA LYS A 178 -21.80 -5.83 -7.44
C LYS A 178 -22.86 -5.45 -8.47
N ARG A 179 -22.74 -4.34 -9.22
CA ARG A 179 -23.83 -3.84 -10.09
C ARG A 179 -23.75 -4.28 -11.55
N GLU A 180 -22.61 -4.75 -12.06
CA GLU A 180 -22.49 -5.08 -13.49
C GLU A 180 -22.96 -6.51 -13.88
N HIS A 181 -23.27 -7.38 -12.92
CA HIS A 181 -23.70 -8.76 -13.23
C HIS A 181 -25.21 -9.01 -13.27
N LYS A 182 -26.06 -7.97 -13.29
CA LYS A 182 -27.53 -8.16 -13.31
C LYS A 182 -28.25 -7.84 -14.61
N HIS A 183 -27.57 -7.36 -15.66
CA HIS A 183 -28.21 -7.10 -16.96
C HIS A 183 -27.34 -7.57 -18.14
N ARG A 184 -27.37 -8.88 -18.40
CA ARG A 184 -27.18 -9.48 -19.73
C ARG A 184 -27.70 -10.93 -19.69
N VAL A 185 -29.02 -11.05 -19.81
CA VAL A 185 -29.74 -12.19 -20.38
C VAL A 185 -30.75 -11.60 -21.37
#